data_AF-A0A0R3M978-F1
#
_entry.id   AF-A0A0R3M978-F1
#
_cell.length_a   1.000
_cell.length_b   1.000
_cell.length_c   1.000
_cell.angle_alpha   90.00
_cell.angle_beta   90.00
_cell.angle_gamma   90.00
#
_symmetry.space_group_name_H-M   'P 1'
#
loop_
_entity.id
_entity.type
_entity.pdbx_description
1 polymer ?
#
loop_
_entity_poly.entity_id
_entity_poly.type
_entity_poly.pdbx_seq_one_letter_code
_entity_poly.pdbx_strand_id
1 'polypeptide(L)'
;MPHSPFEELTVAEVADRLQLKNHFSFHDYDGDGRIVRHYAEDATIEGDLNLDALFWNGVAGIWAEKDLTVSGNIFNWEIDTPACFLAVGRDLISRNLVASSADIRIGRDATINGLVSTTYNHGHLEIGRDAHAKYFIIDDHTTIVRGKVEARGWKDAEYVEIALPVSSWIKEISPEFRAEFFDSDGHMICPNGNVELVRALLAGREILRSK
;
A
#
# COMPACT_ATOMS: atom_id res chain seq x y z
N MET A 1 -14.11 -13.59 -4.88
CA MET A 1 -13.27 -14.63 -5.50
C MET A 1 -12.60 -13.97 -6.70
N PRO A 2 -11.27 -14.12 -6.90
CA PRO A 2 -10.61 -13.58 -8.09
C PRO A 2 -11.26 -14.14 -9.36
N HIS A 3 -11.43 -13.31 -10.39
CA HIS A 3 -11.94 -13.79 -11.69
C HIS A 3 -10.84 -14.41 -12.55
N SER A 4 -9.58 -14.06 -12.28
CA SER A 4 -8.44 -14.66 -12.94
C SER A 4 -7.99 -15.94 -12.21
N PRO A 5 -7.71 -17.03 -12.94
CA PRO A 5 -7.07 -18.20 -12.34
C PRO A 5 -5.64 -17.83 -11.89
N PHE A 6 -5.20 -18.45 -10.81
CA PHE A 6 -3.81 -18.42 -10.37
C PHE A 6 -3.29 -19.85 -10.21
N GLU A 7 -1.98 -20.00 -10.27
CA GLU A 7 -1.29 -21.19 -9.78
C GLU A 7 -0.71 -20.93 -8.39
N GLU A 8 -0.59 -21.99 -7.60
CA GLU A 8 0.03 -21.93 -6.29
C GLU A 8 1.50 -22.31 -6.43
N LEU A 9 2.39 -21.36 -6.12
CA LEU A 9 3.82 -21.59 -6.06
C LEU A 9 4.27 -21.60 -4.61
N THR A 10 5.38 -22.29 -4.33
CA THR A 10 6.08 -22.15 -3.06
C THR A 10 6.82 -20.83 -3.02
N VAL A 11 7.09 -20.35 -1.80
CA VAL A 11 7.94 -19.17 -1.57
C VAL A 11 9.32 -19.37 -2.20
N ALA A 12 9.89 -20.58 -2.10
CA ALA A 12 11.19 -20.92 -2.67
C ALA A 12 11.23 -20.77 -4.21
N GLU A 13 10.15 -21.12 -4.92
CA GLU A 13 10.07 -21.02 -6.37
C GLU A 13 10.08 -19.57 -6.88
N VAL A 14 9.60 -18.62 -6.05
CA VAL A 14 9.50 -17.21 -6.44
C VAL A 14 10.62 -16.34 -5.88
N ALA A 15 11.27 -16.77 -4.78
CA ALA A 15 12.24 -15.96 -4.04
C ALA A 15 13.38 -15.42 -4.92
N ASP A 16 13.97 -16.28 -5.75
CA ASP A 16 15.08 -15.86 -6.61
C ASP A 16 14.61 -15.02 -7.80
N ARG A 17 13.41 -15.30 -8.35
CA ARG A 17 12.84 -14.57 -9.50
C ARG A 17 12.47 -13.14 -9.15
N LEU A 18 11.89 -12.96 -7.96
CA LEU A 18 11.45 -11.66 -7.46
C LEU A 18 12.53 -10.95 -6.61
N GLN A 19 13.71 -11.56 -6.47
CA GLN A 19 14.80 -11.06 -5.63
C GLN A 19 14.36 -10.77 -4.19
N LEU A 20 13.60 -11.70 -3.61
CA LEU A 20 12.96 -11.56 -2.30
C LEU A 20 13.95 -11.54 -1.13
N LYS A 21 15.21 -11.89 -1.35
CA LYS A 21 16.23 -11.96 -0.30
C LYS A 21 16.95 -10.62 -0.03
N ASN A 22 16.83 -9.65 -0.94
CA ASN A 22 17.65 -8.43 -0.88
C ASN A 22 16.98 -7.24 -0.18
N HIS A 23 15.70 -7.35 0.19
CA HIS A 23 14.89 -6.16 0.50
C HIS A 23 13.72 -6.40 1.45
N PHE A 24 13.63 -7.60 2.03
CA PHE A 24 12.39 -8.01 2.68
C PHE A 24 12.68 -8.41 4.12
N SER A 25 11.68 -8.22 4.97
CA SER A 25 11.49 -8.99 6.20
C SER A 25 11.17 -10.47 5.89
N PHE A 26 11.81 -11.03 4.86
CA PHE A 26 11.53 -12.35 4.31
C PHE A 26 11.96 -13.48 5.23
N HIS A 27 12.74 -13.14 6.25
CA HIS A 27 13.36 -14.08 7.16
C HIS A 27 12.34 -14.94 7.94
N ASP A 28 11.04 -14.58 7.89
CA ASP A 28 9.95 -15.32 8.55
C ASP A 28 9.07 -16.18 7.62
N TYR A 29 9.21 -16.11 6.28
CA TYR A 29 8.34 -16.88 5.35
C TYR A 29 8.96 -18.21 4.88
N ASP A 30 10.26 -18.42 5.12
CA ASP A 30 10.97 -19.57 4.60
C ASP A 30 10.74 -20.80 5.50
N GLY A 31 9.90 -21.72 5.03
CA GLY A 31 9.75 -23.06 5.62
C GLY A 31 8.45 -23.38 6.37
N ASP A 32 7.45 -22.50 6.38
CA ASP A 32 6.18 -22.74 7.09
C ASP A 32 5.02 -23.29 6.22
N GLY A 33 5.28 -23.51 4.93
CA GLY A 33 4.33 -24.14 3.99
C GLY A 33 3.33 -23.19 3.33
N ARG A 34 3.47 -21.86 3.52
CA ARG A 34 2.67 -20.87 2.80
C ARG A 34 2.89 -20.90 1.29
N ILE A 35 1.86 -20.49 0.57
CA ILE A 35 1.86 -20.41 -0.90
C ILE A 35 1.98 -18.97 -1.40
N VAL A 36 2.36 -18.83 -2.65
CA VAL A 36 2.29 -17.61 -3.43
C VAL A 36 1.27 -17.82 -4.54
N ARG A 37 0.28 -16.92 -4.63
CA ARG A 37 -0.69 -16.93 -5.72
C ARG A 37 -0.07 -16.25 -6.92
N HIS A 38 0.23 -17.02 -7.95
CA HIS A 38 0.88 -16.54 -9.16
C HIS A 38 -0.11 -16.40 -10.32
N TYR A 39 -0.13 -15.22 -10.93
CA TYR A 39 -0.90 -14.90 -12.12
C TYR A 39 0.08 -14.59 -13.27
N ALA A 40 0.25 -15.55 -14.18
CA ALA A 40 1.17 -15.42 -15.32
C ALA A 40 0.66 -14.45 -16.41
N GLU A 41 -0.65 -14.24 -16.45
CA GLU A 41 -1.33 -13.36 -17.40
C GLU A 41 -1.94 -12.15 -16.67
N ASP A 42 -2.51 -11.21 -17.44
CA ASP A 42 -3.21 -10.07 -16.85
C ASP A 42 -4.30 -10.54 -15.88
N ALA A 43 -4.33 -9.94 -14.70
CA ALA A 43 -5.15 -10.41 -13.59
C ALA A 43 -6.17 -9.37 -13.14
N THR A 44 -7.35 -9.83 -12.77
CA THR A 44 -8.38 -9.00 -12.12
C THR A 44 -8.87 -9.64 -10.83
N ILE A 45 -8.88 -8.84 -9.77
CA ILE A 45 -9.42 -9.20 -8.45
C ILE A 45 -10.63 -8.31 -8.18
N GLU A 46 -11.79 -8.94 -8.00
CA GLU A 46 -13.01 -8.24 -7.60
C GLU A 46 -13.05 -8.00 -6.09
N GLY A 47 -13.44 -6.78 -5.72
CA GLY A 47 -13.49 -6.33 -4.34
C GLY A 47 -12.12 -5.93 -3.77
N ASP A 48 -12.05 -5.95 -2.45
CA ASP A 48 -10.88 -5.53 -1.71
C ASP A 48 -9.85 -6.66 -1.60
N LEU A 49 -8.58 -6.31 -1.72
CA LEU A 49 -7.43 -7.15 -1.50
C LEU A 49 -6.85 -6.88 -0.12
N ASN A 50 -7.20 -7.70 0.87
CA ASN A 50 -6.70 -7.59 2.24
C ASN A 50 -5.45 -8.48 2.42
N LEU A 51 -4.27 -7.86 2.42
CA LEU A 51 -2.98 -8.53 2.54
C LEU A 51 -2.75 -9.12 3.93
N ASP A 52 -3.28 -8.47 4.99
CA ASP A 52 -3.25 -8.99 6.36
C ASP A 52 -3.99 -10.33 6.43
N ALA A 53 -5.24 -10.34 5.94
CA ALA A 53 -6.09 -11.52 5.96
C ALA A 53 -5.54 -12.64 5.07
N LEU A 54 -4.96 -12.31 3.92
CA LEU A 54 -4.32 -13.31 3.06
C LEU A 54 -3.14 -13.98 3.74
N PHE A 55 -2.32 -13.19 4.45
CA PHE A 55 -1.26 -13.74 5.26
C PHE A 55 -1.82 -14.73 6.26
N TRP A 56 -2.75 -14.36 7.13
CA TRP A 56 -3.28 -15.29 8.13
C TRP A 56 -4.00 -16.52 7.56
N ASN A 57 -4.38 -16.49 6.27
CA ASN A 57 -4.96 -17.61 5.54
C ASN A 57 -3.94 -18.48 4.78
N GLY A 58 -2.65 -18.36 5.06
CA GLY A 58 -1.61 -19.21 4.49
C GLY A 58 -1.04 -18.74 3.14
N VAL A 59 -1.30 -17.50 2.74
CA VAL A 59 -0.74 -16.90 1.52
C VAL A 59 0.41 -15.97 1.89
N ALA A 60 1.64 -16.34 1.52
CA ALA A 60 2.82 -15.51 1.73
C ALA A 60 2.84 -14.29 0.79
N GLY A 61 2.29 -14.44 -0.41
CA GLY A 61 2.32 -13.36 -1.39
C GLY A 61 1.40 -13.55 -2.59
N ILE A 62 1.25 -12.45 -3.33
CA ILE A 62 0.69 -12.44 -4.67
C ILE A 62 1.77 -11.98 -5.64
N TRP A 63 1.91 -12.73 -6.72
CA TRP A 63 2.73 -12.33 -7.86
C TRP A 63 1.87 -12.28 -9.11
N ALA A 64 1.65 -11.09 -9.67
CA ALA A 64 1.12 -10.91 -11.01
C ALA A 64 2.29 -10.59 -11.95
N GLU A 65 2.57 -11.44 -12.93
CA GLU A 65 3.71 -11.25 -13.85
C GLU A 65 3.48 -10.07 -14.81
N LYS A 66 2.20 -9.79 -15.13
CA LYS A 66 1.79 -8.70 -16.02
C LYS A 66 1.01 -7.63 -15.26
N ASP A 67 -0.12 -7.19 -15.82
CA ASP A 67 -0.93 -6.11 -15.26
C ASP A 67 -1.87 -6.69 -14.19
N LEU A 68 -2.09 -5.93 -13.11
CA LEU A 68 -3.04 -6.28 -12.06
C LEU A 68 -4.08 -5.17 -11.90
N THR A 69 -5.36 -5.54 -12.01
CA THR A 69 -6.48 -4.67 -11.64
C THR A 69 -7.16 -5.20 -10.38
N VAL A 70 -7.27 -4.36 -9.36
CA VAL A 70 -8.07 -4.60 -8.16
C VAL A 70 -9.23 -3.60 -8.17
N SER A 71 -10.47 -4.06 -8.35
CA SER A 71 -11.63 -3.15 -8.44
C SER A 71 -11.93 -2.39 -7.13
N GLY A 72 -11.45 -2.93 -6.00
CA GLY A 72 -11.53 -2.35 -4.68
C GLY A 72 -10.20 -1.78 -4.19
N ASN A 73 -10.03 -1.84 -2.88
CA ASN A 73 -8.88 -1.32 -2.16
C ASN A 73 -7.83 -2.42 -1.94
N ILE A 74 -6.58 -2.04 -1.82
CA ILE A 74 -5.51 -2.91 -1.33
C ILE A 74 -5.14 -2.45 0.08
N PHE A 75 -5.18 -3.35 1.05
CA PHE A 75 -4.98 -3.03 2.46
C PHE A 75 -3.92 -3.91 3.11
N ASN A 76 -3.00 -3.25 3.81
CA ASN A 76 -2.23 -3.78 4.92
C ASN A 76 -2.21 -2.71 6.02
N TRP A 77 -2.93 -2.99 7.11
CA TRP A 77 -3.11 -2.07 8.24
C TRP A 77 -2.16 -2.37 9.40
N GLU A 78 -1.74 -3.63 9.52
CA GLU A 78 -0.87 -4.05 10.61
C GLU A 78 0.53 -3.46 10.39
N ILE A 79 1.03 -2.74 11.41
CA ILE A 79 2.29 -2.00 11.30
C ILE A 79 3.49 -2.89 11.65
N ASP A 80 3.38 -3.80 12.61
CA ASP A 80 4.52 -4.59 13.12
C ASP A 80 4.26 -6.09 13.11
N THR A 81 3.59 -6.57 12.06
CA THR A 81 3.36 -8.00 11.83
C THR A 81 3.65 -8.38 10.38
N PRO A 82 4.05 -9.62 10.09
CA PRO A 82 4.19 -10.10 8.72
C PRO A 82 2.88 -9.95 7.94
N ALA A 83 2.99 -9.67 6.64
CA ALA A 83 1.87 -9.46 5.75
C ALA A 83 2.11 -10.12 4.39
N CYS A 84 1.04 -10.37 3.63
CA CYS A 84 1.15 -10.91 2.29
C CYS A 84 1.86 -9.87 1.41
N PHE A 85 3.01 -10.23 0.82
CA PHE A 85 3.66 -9.33 -0.13
C PHE A 85 2.83 -9.23 -1.42
N LEU A 86 3.04 -8.16 -2.19
CA LEU A 86 2.43 -7.97 -3.50
C LEU A 86 3.49 -7.57 -4.53
N ALA A 87 3.69 -8.41 -5.55
CA ALA A 87 4.55 -8.11 -6.69
C ALA A 87 3.73 -8.06 -7.99
N VAL A 88 3.79 -6.94 -8.69
CA VAL A 88 3.16 -6.72 -10.01
C VAL A 88 4.26 -6.41 -11.01
N GLY A 89 4.43 -7.23 -12.04
CA GLY A 89 5.53 -7.10 -13.00
C GLY A 89 5.37 -5.91 -13.95
N ARG A 90 4.15 -5.39 -14.11
CA ARG A 90 3.84 -4.24 -14.97
C ARG A 90 2.99 -3.22 -14.21
N ASP A 91 1.76 -2.97 -14.68
CA ASP A 91 0.93 -1.85 -14.23
C ASP A 91 -0.08 -2.31 -13.17
N LEU A 92 -0.29 -1.49 -12.15
CA LEU A 92 -1.31 -1.71 -11.11
C LEU A 92 -2.43 -0.68 -11.22
N ILE A 93 -3.67 -1.15 -11.23
CA ILE A 93 -4.86 -0.30 -11.09
C ILE A 93 -5.60 -0.70 -9.81
N SER A 94 -5.91 0.26 -8.95
CA SER A 94 -6.81 0.02 -7.81
C SER A 94 -7.59 1.26 -7.37
N ARG A 95 -8.57 1.09 -6.48
CA ARG A 95 -9.30 2.21 -5.89
C ARG A 95 -8.43 2.99 -4.90
N ASN A 96 -7.84 2.29 -3.94
CA ASN A 96 -6.98 2.84 -2.90
C ASN A 96 -5.88 1.82 -2.57
N LEU A 97 -4.75 2.30 -2.07
CA LEU A 97 -3.64 1.49 -1.58
C LEU A 97 -3.24 1.98 -0.18
N VAL A 98 -3.38 1.12 0.82
CA VAL A 98 -2.83 1.34 2.16
C VAL A 98 -1.77 0.28 2.42
N ALA A 99 -0.55 0.71 2.71
CA ALA A 99 0.57 -0.16 3.02
C ALA A 99 1.22 0.25 4.34
N SER A 100 1.48 -0.75 5.18
CA SER A 100 2.13 -0.61 6.47
C SER A 100 3.39 -1.48 6.54
N SER A 101 3.31 -2.71 7.05
CA SER A 101 4.43 -3.68 7.06
C SER A 101 4.64 -4.46 5.75
N ALA A 102 3.72 -4.36 4.79
CA ALA A 102 3.76 -5.16 3.58
C ALA A 102 4.80 -4.65 2.58
N ASP A 103 5.47 -5.60 1.94
CA ASP A 103 6.35 -5.33 0.80
C ASP A 103 5.54 -5.35 -0.51
N ILE A 104 5.46 -4.20 -1.18
CA ILE A 104 4.68 -3.99 -2.39
C ILE A 104 5.57 -3.44 -3.51
N ARG A 105 5.54 -4.10 -4.66
CA ARG A 105 6.33 -3.72 -5.84
C ARG A 105 5.47 -3.69 -7.09
N ILE A 106 5.61 -2.62 -7.85
CA ILE A 106 4.93 -2.39 -9.11
C ILE A 106 6.01 -2.06 -10.13
N GLY A 107 6.20 -2.95 -11.11
CA GLY A 107 7.33 -2.90 -12.05
C GLY A 107 7.29 -1.72 -13.01
N ARG A 108 6.11 -1.13 -13.22
CA ARG A 108 5.89 0.04 -14.09
C ARG A 108 5.01 1.07 -13.40
N ASP A 109 3.81 1.32 -13.91
CA ASP A 109 2.97 2.45 -13.54
C ASP A 109 1.90 2.03 -12.52
N ALA A 110 1.58 2.92 -11.59
CA ALA A 110 0.51 2.70 -10.60
C ALA A 110 -0.59 3.75 -10.77
N THR A 111 -1.81 3.31 -11.08
CA THR A 111 -3.00 4.16 -11.12
C THR A 111 -3.90 3.83 -9.94
N ILE A 112 -3.89 4.70 -8.94
CA ILE A 112 -4.66 4.54 -7.70
C ILE A 112 -5.71 5.64 -7.66
N ASN A 113 -6.98 5.31 -7.91
CA ASN A 113 -7.99 6.34 -8.18
C ASN A 113 -8.23 7.32 -7.02
N GLY A 114 -8.02 6.88 -5.79
CA GLY A 114 -8.18 7.68 -4.58
C GLY A 114 -6.86 7.91 -3.86
N LEU A 115 -6.64 7.14 -2.80
CA LEU A 115 -5.60 7.34 -1.82
C LEU A 115 -4.48 6.30 -1.96
N VAL A 116 -3.24 6.78 -1.96
CA VAL A 116 -2.07 6.03 -1.52
C VAL A 116 -1.70 6.51 -0.12
N SER A 117 -1.69 5.61 0.85
CA SER A 117 -1.25 5.88 2.22
C SER A 117 -0.22 4.84 2.61
N THR A 118 1.02 5.26 2.83
CA THR A 118 2.08 4.40 3.34
C THR A 118 2.47 4.85 4.74
N THR A 119 2.55 3.92 5.69
CA THR A 119 2.89 4.26 7.07
C THR A 119 3.76 3.22 7.74
N TYR A 120 4.59 3.63 8.69
CA TYR A 120 5.46 2.76 9.48
C TYR A 120 6.62 2.14 8.68
N ASN A 121 7.79 2.08 9.32
CA ASN A 121 9.07 1.98 8.63
C ASN A 121 9.50 0.54 8.30
N HIS A 122 8.68 -0.45 8.63
CA HIS A 122 8.99 -1.87 8.42
C HIS A 122 8.53 -2.42 7.06
N GLY A 123 7.69 -1.70 6.32
CA GLY A 123 7.27 -2.07 4.96
C GLY A 123 7.99 -1.29 3.87
N HIS A 124 7.65 -1.66 2.63
CA HIS A 124 8.28 -1.12 1.44
C HIS A 124 7.28 -0.97 0.29
N LEU A 125 7.27 0.20 -0.35
CA LEU A 125 6.52 0.44 -1.58
C LEU A 125 7.47 0.94 -2.67
N GLU A 126 7.59 0.18 -3.75
CA GLU A 126 8.33 0.58 -4.94
C GLU A 126 7.43 0.62 -6.18
N ILE A 127 7.45 1.76 -6.89
CA ILE A 127 6.83 1.95 -8.19
C ILE A 127 7.95 2.27 -9.20
N GLY A 128 8.10 1.38 -10.19
CA GLY A 128 9.20 1.40 -11.14
C GLY A 128 9.16 2.56 -12.14
N ARG A 129 8.01 3.21 -12.31
CA ARG A 129 7.79 4.36 -13.19
C ARG A 129 6.86 5.39 -12.53
N ASP A 130 5.75 5.74 -13.18
CA ASP A 130 4.90 6.86 -12.77
C ASP A 130 3.80 6.39 -11.81
N ALA A 131 3.38 7.28 -10.91
CA ALA A 131 2.28 7.05 -9.98
C ALA A 131 1.22 8.14 -10.12
N HIS A 132 -0.04 7.75 -10.30
CA HIS A 132 -1.18 8.64 -10.31
C HIS A 132 -2.08 8.34 -9.11
N ALA A 133 -2.39 9.36 -8.32
CA ALA A 133 -3.36 9.27 -7.24
C ALA A 133 -4.05 10.60 -6.95
N LYS A 134 -5.25 10.58 -6.34
CA LYS A 134 -5.84 11.81 -5.82
C LYS A 134 -5.01 12.34 -4.64
N TYR A 135 -4.71 11.46 -3.69
CA TYR A 135 -3.90 11.74 -2.52
C TYR A 135 -2.74 10.75 -2.41
N PHE A 136 -1.56 11.26 -2.03
CA PHE A 136 -0.38 10.44 -1.75
C PHE A 136 0.22 10.85 -0.40
N ILE A 137 0.01 10.04 0.63
CA ILE A 137 0.43 10.30 2.01
C ILE A 137 1.52 9.30 2.38
N ILE A 138 2.65 9.79 2.88
CA ILE A 138 3.76 8.97 3.36
C ILE A 138 4.10 9.43 4.78
N ASP A 139 3.81 8.57 5.75
CA ASP A 139 4.04 8.80 7.19
C ASP A 139 5.02 7.75 7.75
N ASP A 140 6.31 8.07 7.79
CA ASP A 140 7.39 7.20 8.29
C ASP A 140 7.48 5.83 7.61
N HIS A 141 7.41 5.77 6.27
CA HIS A 141 7.48 4.51 5.50
C HIS A 141 8.47 4.60 4.35
N THR A 142 9.11 3.47 4.00
CA THR A 142 10.01 3.41 2.84
C THR A 142 9.22 3.40 1.54
N THR A 143 9.24 4.51 0.80
CA THR A 143 8.48 4.63 -0.45
C THR A 143 9.34 5.22 -1.57
N ILE A 144 9.36 4.53 -2.70
CA ILE A 144 10.16 4.85 -3.89
C ILE A 144 9.23 4.93 -5.09
N VAL A 145 9.26 6.06 -5.81
CA VAL A 145 8.63 6.19 -7.14
C VAL A 145 9.70 6.72 -8.08
N ARG A 146 10.10 5.91 -9.06
CA ARG A 146 11.24 6.23 -9.93
C ARG A 146 10.88 7.27 -11.01
N GLY A 147 9.60 7.40 -11.34
CA GLY A 147 9.06 8.34 -12.30
C GLY A 147 8.38 9.55 -11.65
N LYS A 148 7.33 10.05 -12.32
CA LYS A 148 6.55 11.20 -11.88
C LYS A 148 5.43 10.78 -10.94
N VAL A 149 5.06 11.69 -10.06
CA VAL A 149 3.90 11.54 -9.19
C VAL A 149 2.88 12.61 -9.53
N GLU A 150 1.73 12.19 -10.02
CA GLU A 150 0.57 13.03 -10.26
C GLU A 150 -0.42 12.85 -9.10
N ALA A 151 -0.19 13.61 -8.02
CA ALA A 151 -1.05 13.60 -6.85
C ALA A 151 -0.93 14.89 -6.04
N ARG A 152 -1.93 15.18 -5.21
CA ARG A 152 -1.72 16.04 -4.05
C ARG A 152 -1.11 15.17 -2.94
N GLY A 153 0.15 15.39 -2.62
CA GLY A 153 0.84 14.53 -1.67
C GLY A 153 1.64 15.25 -0.60
N TRP A 154 1.98 14.48 0.43
CA TRP A 154 2.70 14.88 1.63
C TRP A 154 3.67 13.77 1.99
N LYS A 155 4.89 14.14 2.40
CA LYS A 155 5.84 13.18 2.93
C LYS A 155 6.44 13.65 4.25
N ASP A 156 6.45 12.75 5.22
CA ASP A 156 7.11 12.89 6.52
C ASP A 156 7.80 11.56 6.85
N ALA A 157 8.96 11.32 6.24
CA ALA A 157 9.71 10.07 6.36
C ALA A 157 11.18 10.25 5.93
N GLU A 158 12.07 9.47 6.54
CA GLU A 158 13.53 9.57 6.31
C GLU A 158 13.98 8.85 5.03
N TYR A 159 13.36 7.71 4.69
CA TYR A 159 13.78 6.83 3.60
C TYR A 159 12.82 6.88 2.41
N VAL A 160 12.77 8.03 1.71
CA VAL A 160 11.83 8.25 0.61
C VAL A 160 12.49 8.82 -0.64
N GLU A 161 12.32 8.14 -1.76
CA GLU A 161 12.74 8.59 -3.09
C GLU A 161 11.51 8.96 -3.92
N ILE A 162 10.96 10.15 -3.65
CA ILE A 162 9.76 10.66 -4.32
C ILE A 162 9.76 12.19 -4.38
N ALA A 163 9.26 12.74 -5.49
CA ALA A 163 9.12 14.18 -5.72
C ALA A 163 7.84 14.77 -5.10
N LEU A 164 7.63 14.58 -3.79
CA LEU A 164 6.55 15.19 -3.00
C LEU A 164 7.09 16.22 -1.99
N PRO A 165 6.29 17.22 -1.57
CA PRO A 165 6.72 18.19 -0.57
C PRO A 165 6.86 17.55 0.81
N VAL A 166 7.97 17.83 1.49
CA VAL A 166 8.16 17.47 2.90
C VAL A 166 7.19 18.29 3.74
N SER A 167 6.15 17.65 4.25
CA SER A 167 5.05 18.31 4.97
C SER A 167 4.15 17.28 5.64
N SER A 168 3.44 17.70 6.68
CA SER A 168 2.47 16.85 7.39
C SER A 168 1.06 17.11 6.91
N TRP A 169 0.38 16.09 6.42
CA TRP A 169 -1.01 16.15 5.94
C TRP A 169 -2.02 16.39 7.07
N ILE A 170 -1.67 16.06 8.32
CA ILE A 170 -2.47 16.33 9.52
C ILE A 170 -2.77 17.83 9.68
N LYS A 171 -1.86 18.70 9.20
CA LYS A 171 -2.06 20.16 9.21
C LYS A 171 -3.08 20.64 8.17
N GLU A 172 -3.40 19.80 7.20
CA GLU A 172 -4.33 20.07 6.11
C GLU A 172 -5.76 19.65 6.42
N ILE A 173 -6.03 19.05 7.58
CA ILE A 173 -7.42 18.76 8.00
C ILE A 173 -8.22 20.05 8.03
N SER A 174 -9.37 20.06 7.36
CA SER A 174 -10.23 21.23 7.26
C SER A 174 -10.79 21.61 8.64
N PRO A 175 -10.93 22.92 8.95
CA PRO A 175 -11.39 23.40 10.25
C PRO A 175 -12.69 22.73 10.75
N GLU A 176 -13.64 22.48 9.85
CA GLU A 176 -14.93 21.87 10.12
C GLU A 176 -14.85 20.43 10.63
N PHE A 177 -13.77 19.69 10.30
CA PHE A 177 -13.54 18.33 10.79
C PHE A 177 -12.63 18.29 12.01
N ARG A 178 -12.06 19.43 12.46
CA ARG A 178 -11.09 19.42 13.56
C ARG A 178 -11.69 18.90 14.86
N ALA A 179 -12.92 19.30 15.19
CA ALA A 179 -13.58 18.86 16.42
C ALA A 179 -13.90 17.35 16.45
N GLU A 180 -13.88 16.68 15.29
CA GLU A 180 -14.08 15.23 15.21
C GLU A 180 -12.80 14.45 15.54
N PHE A 181 -11.63 14.99 15.16
CA PHE A 181 -10.36 14.27 15.21
C PHE A 181 -9.34 14.84 16.20
N PHE A 182 -9.57 16.06 16.70
CA PHE A 182 -8.65 16.77 17.59
C PHE A 182 -9.39 17.42 18.78
N ASP A 183 -8.69 17.56 19.89
CA ASP A 183 -9.12 18.38 21.02
C ASP A 183 -8.88 19.88 20.79
N SER A 184 -9.23 20.71 21.77
CA SER A 184 -9.04 22.16 21.72
C SER A 184 -7.57 22.59 21.67
N ASP A 185 -6.66 21.75 22.15
CA ASP A 185 -5.21 22.00 22.16
C ASP A 185 -4.55 21.53 20.84
N GLY A 186 -5.33 20.86 19.99
CA GLY A 186 -4.89 20.35 18.70
C GLY A 186 -4.25 18.97 18.75
N HIS A 187 -4.35 18.26 19.88
CA HIS A 187 -3.94 16.87 19.98
C HIS A 187 -5.00 15.96 19.37
N MET A 188 -4.57 14.86 18.78
CA MET A 188 -5.47 13.89 18.16
C MET A 188 -6.25 13.13 19.24
N ILE A 189 -7.57 13.03 19.09
CA ILE A 189 -8.46 12.29 20.00
C ILE A 189 -8.87 10.93 19.44
N CYS A 190 -8.34 10.56 18.28
CA CYS A 190 -8.57 9.28 17.63
C CYS A 190 -7.90 8.14 18.41
N PRO A 191 -8.62 7.07 18.77
CA PRO A 191 -8.05 5.99 19.57
C PRO A 191 -6.95 5.21 18.86
N ASN A 192 -6.95 5.16 17.51
CA ASN A 192 -5.90 4.53 16.72
C ASN A 192 -5.07 5.57 15.94
N GLY A 193 -4.98 6.80 16.45
CA GLY A 193 -4.17 7.86 15.86
C GLY A 193 -4.65 8.25 14.46
N ASN A 194 -3.73 8.30 13.50
CA ASN A 194 -4.01 8.76 12.12
C ASN A 194 -4.88 7.77 11.31
N VAL A 195 -5.09 6.53 11.80
CA VAL A 195 -5.88 5.49 11.13
C VAL A 195 -7.31 5.96 10.86
N GLU A 196 -7.94 6.66 11.80
CA GLU A 196 -9.30 7.17 11.67
C GLU A 196 -9.41 8.23 10.56
N LEU A 197 -8.38 9.05 10.40
CA LEU A 197 -8.29 10.04 9.32
C LEU A 197 -8.14 9.34 7.96
N VAL A 198 -7.28 8.32 7.87
CA VAL A 198 -7.12 7.50 6.67
C VAL A 198 -8.45 6.81 6.32
N ARG A 199 -9.15 6.24 7.30
CA ARG A 199 -10.48 5.62 7.11
C ARG A 199 -11.51 6.61 6.58
N ALA A 200 -11.50 7.85 7.06
CA ALA A 200 -12.38 8.90 6.54
C ALA A 200 -12.08 9.20 5.05
N LEU A 201 -10.81 9.30 4.67
CA LEU A 201 -10.39 9.46 3.27
C LEU A 201 -10.80 8.26 2.39
N LEU A 202 -10.62 7.04 2.87
CA LEU A 202 -11.04 5.81 2.18
C LEU A 202 -12.55 5.73 1.99
N ALA A 203 -13.32 6.27 2.93
CA ALA A 203 -14.77 6.42 2.81
C ALA A 203 -15.20 7.54 1.84
N GLY A 204 -14.24 8.22 1.19
CA GLY A 204 -14.49 9.28 0.22
C GLY A 204 -14.83 10.63 0.86
N ARG A 205 -14.52 10.83 2.15
CA ARG A 205 -14.76 12.12 2.82
C ARG A 205 -13.66 13.12 2.45
N GLU A 206 -14.05 14.31 2.01
CA GLU A 206 -13.15 15.43 1.72
C GLU A 206 -12.69 16.14 3.02
N ILE A 207 -11.97 15.44 3.88
CA ILE A 207 -11.53 16.01 5.17
C ILE A 207 -10.32 16.93 5.07
N LEU A 208 -9.70 17.02 3.88
CA LEU A 208 -8.54 17.88 3.61
C LEU A 208 -9.01 19.16 2.92
N ARG A 209 -8.41 20.29 3.28
CA ARG A 209 -8.74 21.61 2.70
C ARG A 209 -8.70 21.56 1.18
N SER A 210 -9.70 22.08 0.49
CA SER A 210 -9.62 22.27 -0.97
C SER A 210 -8.48 23.25 -1.31
N LYS A 211 -7.78 23.01 -2.43
CA LYS A 211 -6.90 24.02 -3.00
C LYS A 211 -7.71 25.13 -3.67
#